data_AF-A0A8J3ZDU7-F1
#
_entry.id   AF-A0A8J3ZDU7-F1
#
_cell.length_a   1.000
_cell.length_b   1.000
_cell.length_c   1.000
_cell.angle_alpha   90.00
_cell.angle_beta   90.00
_cell.angle_gamma   90.00
#
_symmetry.space_group_name_H-M   'P 1'
#
loop_
_entity.id
_entity.type
_entity.pdbx_description
1 polymer ?
#
loop_
_entity_poly.entity_id
_entity_poly.type
_entity_poly.pdbx_seq_one_letter_code
_entity_poly.pdbx_strand_id
1 'polypeptide(L)'
;MLPGFADLALIRQDRPVDWNELLWHTERRLGMYVGRLRYDRAYSMVTGFDLARGQGDLARFQVWMAERHGDTALAWPSLVLKEVFGNRAGEESLRTDEDHQIAIEHLCERLREFLNLPENDPR
;
A
#
# COMPACT_ATOMS: atom_id res chain seq x y z
N MET A 1 36.29 14.24 36.63
CA MET A 1 35.23 13.25 36.91
C MET A 1 34.04 13.65 36.06
N LEU A 2 33.95 13.13 34.83
CA LEU A 2 32.86 13.44 33.89
C LEU A 2 31.79 12.35 34.04
N PRO A 3 30.50 12.69 34.09
CA PRO A 3 29.44 11.69 34.11
C PRO A 3 29.47 10.91 32.80
N GLY A 4 29.49 9.59 32.93
CA GLY A 4 29.63 8.64 31.84
C GLY A 4 28.45 8.63 30.89
N PHE A 5 28.77 8.36 29.63
CA PHE A 5 27.93 8.15 28.45
C PHE A 5 26.96 6.94 28.57
N ALA A 6 26.40 6.67 29.74
CA ALA A 6 25.50 5.55 29.96
C ALA A 6 24.06 5.81 29.47
N ASP A 7 23.73 7.05 29.10
CA ASP A 7 22.35 7.48 28.79
C ASP A 7 22.00 7.59 27.29
N LEU A 8 22.91 7.22 26.38
CA LEU A 8 22.64 7.19 24.94
C LEU A 8 22.06 5.86 24.46
N ALA A 9 21.86 4.89 25.36
CA ALA A 9 21.17 3.63 25.10
C ALA A 9 19.65 3.74 25.31
N LEU A 10 19.06 4.94 25.21
CA LEU A 10 17.66 5.09 24.78
C LEU A 10 17.59 4.76 23.29
N ILE A 11 17.79 3.47 23.04
CA ILE A 11 17.53 2.74 21.80
C ILE A 11 16.16 3.23 21.34
N ARG A 12 16.15 3.98 20.24
CA ARG A 12 14.98 4.19 19.40
C ARG A 12 14.33 2.82 19.28
N GLN A 13 13.18 2.60 19.93
CA GLN A 13 12.45 1.36 19.76
C GLN A 13 12.18 1.24 18.27
N ASP A 14 12.93 0.37 17.61
CA ASP A 14 12.84 0.13 16.18
C ASP A 14 11.56 -0.68 15.98
N ARG A 15 10.43 0.02 16.09
CA ARG A 15 9.12 -0.57 15.87
C ARG A 15 9.11 -1.04 14.42
N PRO A 16 8.77 -2.31 14.14
CA PRO A 16 8.65 -2.76 12.77
C PRO A 16 7.58 -1.90 12.07
N VAL A 17 7.90 -1.45 10.86
CA VAL A 17 6.96 -0.71 9.99
C VAL A 17 5.66 -1.49 9.89
N ASP A 18 4.55 -0.84 10.21
CA ASP A 18 3.21 -1.42 10.12
C ASP A 18 2.53 -1.08 8.79
N TRP A 19 1.37 -1.68 8.54
CA TRP A 19 0.61 -1.43 7.32
C TRP A 19 0.21 0.04 7.16
N ASN A 20 -0.14 0.72 8.26
CA ASN A 20 -0.55 2.11 8.20
C ASN A 20 0.61 3.01 7.74
N GLU A 21 1.81 2.78 8.29
CA GLU A 21 3.03 3.48 7.89
C GLU A 21 3.41 3.18 6.44
N LEU A 22 3.34 1.92 5.99
CA LEU A 22 3.58 1.56 4.60
C LEU A 22 2.61 2.27 3.64
N LEU A 23 1.31 2.23 3.94
CA LEU A 23 0.29 2.82 3.08
C LEU A 23 0.45 4.35 3.01
N TRP A 24 0.81 5.00 4.11
CA TRP A 24 1.17 6.42 4.10
C TRP A 24 2.37 6.70 3.18
N HIS A 25 3.42 5.88 3.25
CA HIS A 25 4.58 6.01 2.35
C HIS A 25 4.21 5.77 0.88
N THR A 26 3.34 4.80 0.62
CA THR A 26 2.89 4.45 -0.73
C THR A 26 2.06 5.57 -1.35
N GLU A 27 1.18 6.19 -0.57
CA GLU A 27 0.32 7.28 -1.03
C GLU A 27 1.08 8.61 -1.18
N ARG A 28 1.99 8.93 -0.25
CA ARG A 28 2.60 10.27 -0.14
C ARG A 28 4.03 10.38 -0.63
N ARG A 29 4.78 9.27 -0.64
CA ARG A 29 6.23 9.28 -0.83
C ARG A 29 6.74 8.27 -1.86
N LEU A 30 5.86 7.56 -2.56
CA LEU A 30 6.28 6.55 -3.53
C LEU A 30 7.27 7.09 -4.56
N GLY A 31 7.01 8.30 -5.10
CA GLY A 31 7.92 8.96 -6.04
C GLY A 31 9.35 9.15 -5.52
N MET A 32 9.56 9.27 -4.20
CA MET A 32 10.89 9.36 -3.60
C MET A 32 11.68 8.05 -3.71
N TYR A 33 11.00 6.91 -3.76
CA TYR A 33 11.63 5.59 -3.80
C TYR A 33 11.81 5.06 -5.22
N VAL A 34 10.90 5.40 -6.13
CA VAL A 34 10.86 4.83 -7.50
C VAL A 34 10.99 5.87 -8.61
N GLY A 35 11.23 7.14 -8.26
CA GLY A 35 11.36 8.25 -9.19
C GLY A 35 10.03 8.75 -9.71
N ARG A 36 9.38 7.98 -10.60
CA ARG A 36 8.05 8.33 -11.15
C ARG A 36 6.96 7.54 -10.43
N LEU A 37 5.93 8.26 -10.00
CA LEU A 37 4.75 7.67 -9.37
C LEU A 37 4.00 6.83 -10.40
N ARG A 38 3.97 5.52 -10.19
CA ARG A 38 3.24 4.59 -11.05
C ARG A 38 2.54 3.51 -10.24
N TYR A 39 1.37 3.14 -10.70
CA TYR A 39 0.51 2.14 -10.06
C TYR A 39 1.19 0.77 -9.92
N ASP A 40 1.96 0.34 -10.93
CA ASP A 40 2.73 -0.90 -10.89
C ASP A 40 3.75 -0.94 -9.77
N ARG A 41 4.35 0.22 -9.48
CA ARG A 41 5.31 0.37 -8.39
C ARG A 41 4.64 0.35 -7.03
N ALA A 42 3.45 0.92 -6.92
CA ALA A 42 2.67 0.88 -5.68
C ALA A 42 2.26 -0.54 -5.31
N TYR A 43 1.63 -1.28 -6.23
CA TYR A 43 1.21 -2.65 -5.92
C TYR A 43 2.41 -3.57 -5.68
N SER A 44 3.54 -3.34 -6.36
CA SER A 44 4.78 -4.07 -6.12
C SER A 44 5.36 -3.79 -4.73
N MET A 45 5.32 -2.53 -4.26
CA MET A 45 5.77 -2.15 -2.91
C MET A 45 4.94 -2.84 -1.82
N VAL A 46 3.62 -2.82 -1.95
CA VAL A 46 2.69 -3.50 -1.02
C VAL A 46 2.94 -5.01 -1.02
N THR A 47 3.14 -5.59 -2.20
CA THR A 47 3.43 -7.03 -2.35
C THR A 47 4.76 -7.41 -1.70
N GLY A 48 5.82 -6.63 -1.93
CA GLY A 48 7.11 -6.85 -1.29
C GLY A 48 7.04 -6.77 0.23
N PHE A 49 6.23 -5.85 0.76
CA PHE A 49 6.03 -5.72 2.20
C PHE A 49 5.30 -6.91 2.83
N ASP A 50 4.20 -7.38 2.24
CA ASP A 50 3.48 -8.56 2.75
C ASP A 50 4.37 -9.81 2.73
N LEU A 51 5.12 -10.00 1.64
CA LEU A 51 6.08 -11.10 1.50
C LEU A 51 7.18 -11.03 2.56
N ALA A 52 7.75 -9.85 2.81
CA ALA A 52 8.80 -9.67 3.81
C ALA A 52 8.31 -9.96 5.24
N ARG A 53 7.01 -9.73 5.52
CA ARG A 53 6.40 -10.01 6.83
C ARG A 53 5.91 -11.45 6.99
N GLY A 54 5.70 -12.17 5.88
CA GLY A 54 5.22 -13.55 5.87
C GLY A 54 3.82 -13.73 6.44
N GLN A 55 2.96 -12.70 6.39
CA GLN A 55 1.63 -12.71 7.03
C GLN A 55 0.50 -13.11 6.08
N GLY A 56 0.73 -13.10 4.77
CA GLY A 56 -0.24 -13.53 3.75
C GLY A 56 -1.50 -12.68 3.73
N ASP A 57 -1.38 -11.41 4.13
CA ASP A 57 -2.51 -10.48 4.17
C ASP A 57 -3.05 -10.25 2.75
N LEU A 58 -2.19 -10.21 1.74
CA LEU A 58 -2.61 -10.00 0.35
C LEU A 58 -3.31 -11.20 -0.27
N ALA A 59 -3.04 -12.42 0.20
CA ALA A 59 -3.79 -13.59 -0.24
C ALA A 59 -5.26 -13.49 0.24
N ARG A 60 -5.48 -13.00 1.47
CA ARG A 60 -6.82 -12.74 2.00
C ARG A 60 -7.46 -11.51 1.33
N PHE A 61 -6.67 -10.48 1.04
CA PHE A 61 -7.12 -9.31 0.29
C PHE A 61 -7.60 -9.68 -1.12
N GLN A 62 -6.91 -10.61 -1.80
CA GLN A 62 -7.33 -11.13 -3.09
C GLN A 62 -8.73 -11.77 -3.02
N VAL A 63 -8.97 -12.62 -2.02
CA VAL A 63 -10.28 -13.26 -1.82
C VAL A 63 -11.35 -12.20 -1.56
N TRP A 64 -11.06 -11.27 -0.65
CA TRP A 64 -11.97 -10.17 -0.31
C TRP A 64 -12.33 -9.29 -1.53
N MET A 65 -11.36 -8.95 -2.37
CA MET A 65 -11.62 -8.22 -3.63
C MET A 65 -12.44 -9.06 -4.61
N ALA A 66 -12.14 -10.36 -4.76
CA ALA A 66 -12.86 -11.23 -5.69
C ALA A 66 -14.34 -11.37 -5.31
N GLU A 67 -14.64 -11.57 -4.02
CA GLU A 67 -16.01 -11.68 -3.50
C GLU A 67 -16.82 -10.42 -3.79
N ARG A 68 -16.24 -9.23 -3.59
CA ARG A 68 -16.88 -7.93 -3.89
C ARG A 68 -17.24 -7.75 -5.36
N HIS A 69 -16.54 -8.45 -6.25
CA HIS A 69 -16.74 -8.36 -7.70
C HIS A 69 -17.47 -9.57 -8.29
N GLY A 70 -18.09 -10.40 -7.46
CA GLY A 70 -18.90 -11.53 -7.88
C GLY A 70 -18.09 -12.77 -8.25
N ASP A 71 -17.06 -13.09 -7.46
CA ASP A 71 -16.18 -14.27 -7.60
C ASP A 71 -15.53 -14.38 -8.98
N THR A 72 -14.46 -13.60 -9.16
CA THR A 72 -13.77 -13.41 -10.43
C THR A 72 -12.32 -13.86 -10.37
N ALA A 73 -11.80 -14.38 -11.48
CA ALA A 73 -10.41 -14.81 -11.62
C ALA A 73 -9.41 -13.65 -11.78
N LEU A 74 -9.87 -12.39 -11.75
CA LEU A 74 -8.99 -11.24 -11.86
C LEU A 74 -8.13 -11.06 -10.60
N ALA A 75 -6.86 -10.73 -10.80
CA ALA A 75 -5.98 -10.36 -9.70
C ALA A 75 -6.42 -9.02 -9.09
N TRP A 76 -6.21 -8.85 -7.79
CA TRP A 76 -6.61 -7.66 -7.04
C TRP A 76 -6.07 -6.34 -7.63
N PRO A 77 -4.87 -6.24 -8.25
CA PRO A 77 -4.47 -4.97 -8.86
C PRO A 77 -5.36 -4.58 -10.03
N SER A 78 -5.80 -5.56 -10.83
CA SER A 78 -6.76 -5.33 -11.91
C SER A 78 -8.15 -4.98 -11.37
N LEU A 79 -8.56 -5.57 -10.25
CA LEU A 79 -9.84 -5.26 -9.60
C LEU A 79 -9.88 -3.83 -9.05
N VAL A 80 -8.77 -3.34 -8.50
CA VAL A 80 -8.64 -1.93 -8.11
C VAL A 80 -8.82 -1.00 -9.32
N LEU A 81 -8.14 -1.28 -10.44
CA LEU A 81 -8.32 -0.48 -11.66
C LEU A 81 -9.76 -0.53 -12.18
N LYS A 82 -10.41 -1.70 -12.08
CA LYS A 82 -11.82 -1.88 -12.43
C LYS A 82 -12.75 -1.01 -11.59
N GLU A 83 -12.48 -0.85 -10.30
CA GLU A 83 -13.27 0.04 -9.43
C GLU A 83 -13.08 1.52 -9.78
N VAL A 84 -11.87 1.93 -10.15
CA VAL A 84 -11.56 3.33 -10.49
C VAL A 84 -12.07 3.72 -11.87
N PHE A 85 -11.81 2.90 -12.89
CA PHE A 85 -12.05 3.26 -14.31
C PHE A 85 -13.12 2.39 -15.00
N GLY A 86 -13.73 1.43 -14.29
CA GLY A 86 -14.87 0.63 -14.76
C GLY A 86 -14.52 -0.76 -15.34
N ASN A 87 -15.55 -1.47 -15.83
CA ASN A 87 -15.51 -2.92 -16.15
C ASN A 87 -14.48 -3.39 -17.20
N ARG A 88 -13.85 -2.47 -17.94
CA ARG A 88 -12.82 -2.79 -18.95
C ARG A 88 -11.49 -2.11 -18.67
N ALA A 89 -11.31 -1.61 -17.46
CA ALA A 89 -10.08 -0.96 -17.06
C ALA A 89 -8.94 -1.97 -16.94
N GLY A 90 -7.79 -1.56 -17.47
CA GLY A 90 -6.51 -2.25 -17.35
C GLY A 90 -5.38 -1.24 -17.21
N GLU A 91 -4.14 -1.68 -17.31
CA GLU A 91 -2.98 -0.77 -17.22
C GLU A 91 -2.99 0.30 -18.31
N GLU A 92 -3.62 0.04 -19.46
CA GLU A 92 -3.83 0.99 -20.55
C GLU A 92 -4.73 2.19 -20.20
N SER A 93 -5.46 2.11 -19.07
CA SER A 93 -6.24 3.22 -18.52
C SER A 93 -5.35 4.25 -17.82
N LEU A 94 -4.10 3.90 -17.47
CA LEU A 94 -3.17 4.76 -16.73
C LEU A 94 -2.33 5.60 -17.70
N ARG A 95 -2.88 6.69 -18.21
CA ARG A 95 -2.26 7.50 -19.28
C ARG A 95 -1.47 8.68 -18.75
N THR A 96 -1.85 9.18 -17.59
CA THR A 96 -1.30 10.36 -16.94
C THR A 96 -0.79 10.03 -15.55
N ASP A 97 0.04 10.91 -14.99
CA ASP A 97 0.48 10.78 -13.60
C ASP A 97 -0.72 10.91 -12.63
N GLU A 98 -1.78 11.63 -13.02
CA GLU A 98 -3.02 11.75 -12.27
C GLU A 98 -3.80 10.43 -12.24
N ASP A 99 -3.89 9.71 -13.37
CA ASP A 99 -4.53 8.37 -13.40
C ASP A 99 -3.81 7.41 -12.45
N HIS A 100 -2.46 7.47 -12.43
CA HIS A 100 -1.66 6.69 -11.49
C HIS A 100 -1.93 7.10 -10.04
N GLN A 101 -1.99 8.39 -9.74
CA GLN A 101 -2.26 8.89 -8.39
C GLN A 101 -3.62 8.41 -7.88
N ILE A 102 -4.68 8.59 -8.66
CA ILE A 102 -6.05 8.17 -8.28
C ILE A 102 -6.09 6.65 -8.05
N ALA A 103 -5.45 5.86 -8.91
CA ALA A 103 -5.40 4.40 -8.73
C ALA A 103 -4.62 3.99 -7.47
N ILE A 104 -3.56 4.71 -7.12
CA ILE A 104 -2.77 4.47 -5.90
C ILE A 104 -3.55 4.84 -4.65
N GLU A 105 -4.24 5.98 -4.65
CA GLU A 105 -5.11 6.41 -3.56
C GLU A 105 -6.20 5.36 -3.32
N HIS A 106 -6.88 4.92 -4.39
CA HIS A 106 -7.92 3.90 -4.30
C HIS A 106 -7.38 2.54 -3.81
N LEU A 107 -6.17 2.15 -4.23
CA LEU A 107 -5.49 0.96 -3.68
C LEU A 107 -5.30 1.09 -2.16
N CYS A 108 -4.75 2.21 -1.70
CA CYS A 108 -4.51 2.45 -0.29
C CYS A 108 -5.81 2.47 0.51
N GLU A 109 -6.89 3.06 -0.02
CA GLU A 109 -8.23 3.03 0.58
C GLU A 109 -8.75 1.60 0.76
N ARG A 110 -8.71 0.77 -0.28
CA ARG A 110 -9.19 -0.62 -0.21
C ARG A 110 -8.39 -1.46 0.77
N LEU A 111 -7.07 -1.25 0.85
CA LEU A 111 -6.23 -1.91 1.84
C LEU A 111 -6.55 -1.44 3.27
N ARG A 112 -6.79 -0.14 3.50
CA ARG A 112 -7.23 0.36 4.80
C ARG A 112 -8.58 -0.23 5.22
N GLU A 113 -9.54 -0.26 4.29
CA GLU A 113 -10.86 -0.86 4.52
C GLU A 113 -10.73 -2.34 4.90
N PHE A 114 -9.97 -3.12 4.12
CA PHE A 114 -9.74 -4.53 4.37
C PHE A 114 -9.05 -4.80 5.72
N LEU A 115 -8.05 -4.00 6.07
CA LEU A 115 -7.26 -4.16 7.30
C LEU A 115 -7.92 -3.50 8.52
N ASN A 116 -9.09 -2.86 8.36
CA ASN A 116 -9.79 -2.09 9.38
C ASN A 116 -8.88 -1.02 10.03
N LEU A 117 -8.10 -0.33 9.20
CA LEU A 117 -7.21 0.75 9.61
C LEU A 117 -7.95 2.10 9.61
N PRO A 118 -7.59 3.04 10.51
CA PRO A 118 -8.16 4.39 10.47
C PRO A 118 -7.81 5.09 9.15
N GLU A 119 -8.71 5.95 8.68
CA GLU A 119 -8.40 6.87 7.59
C GLU A 119 -7.23 7.78 7.98
N ASN A 120 -6.35 8.03 7.01
CA ASN A 120 -5.15 8.88 7.06
C ASN A 120 -5.02 9.74 8.34
N ASP A 121 -4.34 9.21 9.36
CA ASP A 121 -3.92 9.98 10.54
C ASP A 121 -2.60 10.70 10.19
N PRO A 122 -2.60 12.04 10.06
CA PRO A 122 -1.39 12.81 9.78
C PRO A 122 -0.56 12.87 11.06
N ARG A 123 0.19 11.80 11.37
CA ARG A 123 1.21 11.83 12.43
C ARG A 123 2.34 12.80 12.10
#